data_AF-A0A3C8C6Z0-F1
#
_entry.id   AF-A0A3C8C6Z0-F1
#
_cell.length_a   1.000
_cell.length_b   1.000
_cell.length_c   1.000
_cell.angle_alpha   90.00
_cell.angle_beta   90.00
_cell.angle_gamma   90.00
#
_symmetry.space_group_name_H-M   'P 1'
#
loop_
_entity.id
_entity.type
_entity.pdbx_description
1 polymer ?
#
loop_
_entity_poly.entity_id
_entity_poly.type
_entity_poly.pdbx_seq_one_letter_code
_entity_poly.pdbx_strand_id
1 'polypeptide(L)'
;MANPTQQNSLYKKPIQKRLSLPLFLTLAIVTLLSVGGLGIWPVEKQMKENLAAQLKIVLSGNLESLRVWAEGTKLDAQVLVNQPVIHQSLISLLEMAQSEAIGPDVLRYSVELSWLRKSLGMACKTYGFIGFVVFDTSALEVGALLEKPIGTRELDRHFDFFYRSLQGDTVVSQPF
;
A
#
# COMPACT_ATOMS: atom_id res chain seq x y z
N MET A 1 29.96 66.74 -86.62
CA MET A 1 28.63 67.31 -86.32
C MET A 1 27.92 66.29 -85.43
N ALA A 2 28.07 66.40 -84.11
CA ALA A 2 27.17 67.08 -83.17
C ALA A 2 26.04 66.16 -82.65
N ASN A 3 26.25 65.74 -81.39
CA ASN A 3 25.44 65.05 -80.36
C ASN A 3 23.96 65.55 -80.19
N PRO A 4 23.09 65.00 -79.29
CA PRO A 4 23.28 63.90 -78.32
C PRO A 4 22.04 62.97 -78.08
N THR A 5 22.16 62.11 -77.04
CA THR A 5 21.10 61.59 -76.12
C THR A 5 20.16 60.50 -76.67
N GLN A 6 19.91 59.38 -75.98
CA GLN A 6 19.53 59.27 -74.57
C GLN A 6 19.70 57.81 -74.07
N GLN A 7 20.42 57.64 -72.97
CA GLN A 7 20.46 56.42 -72.16
C GLN A 7 19.07 56.14 -71.56
N ASN A 8 18.46 55.01 -71.92
CA ASN A 8 17.33 54.46 -71.16
C ASN A 8 17.81 53.29 -70.31
N SER A 9 18.38 53.61 -69.15
CA SER A 9 18.57 52.64 -68.07
C SER A 9 17.19 52.25 -67.55
N LEU A 10 16.72 51.04 -67.89
CA LEU A 10 15.57 50.42 -67.25
C LEU A 10 15.92 50.13 -65.79
N TYR A 11 15.65 51.11 -64.94
CA TYR A 11 15.70 51.00 -63.49
C TYR A 11 14.64 49.98 -63.05
N LYS A 12 15.05 48.71 -62.87
CA LYS A 12 14.23 47.73 -62.16
C LYS A 12 14.08 48.22 -60.72
N LYS A 13 12.91 48.79 -60.41
CA LYS A 13 12.50 49.09 -59.03
C LYS A 13 12.65 47.80 -58.20
N PRO A 14 13.43 47.79 -57.11
CA PRO A 14 13.38 46.67 -56.20
C PRO A 14 11.98 46.69 -55.59
N ILE A 15 11.18 45.67 -55.87
CA ILE A 15 9.93 45.41 -55.15
C ILE A 15 10.36 45.00 -53.74
N GLN A 16 10.63 46.00 -52.89
CA GLN A 16 10.70 45.80 -51.46
C GLN A 16 9.28 45.43 -51.03
N LYS A 17 9.02 44.12 -50.93
CA LYS A 17 7.87 43.59 -50.19
C LYS A 17 8.06 43.97 -48.73
N ARG A 18 7.75 45.22 -48.37
CA ARG A 18 7.51 45.57 -46.97
C ARG A 18 6.29 44.77 -46.57
N LEU A 19 6.53 43.73 -45.78
CA LEU A 19 5.49 42.97 -45.11
C LEU A 19 4.58 44.00 -44.44
N SER A 20 3.32 44.09 -44.86
CA SER A 20 2.41 45.06 -44.27
C SER A 20 2.28 44.71 -42.78
N LEU A 21 2.43 45.70 -41.91
CA LEU A 21 2.28 45.56 -40.46
C LEU A 21 1.11 44.64 -40.04
N PRO A 22 -0.10 44.73 -40.65
CA PRO A 22 -1.19 43.80 -40.33
C PRO A 22 -0.89 42.34 -40.66
N LEU A 23 -0.18 42.05 -41.77
CA LEU A 23 0.17 40.70 -42.17
C LEU A 23 1.27 40.08 -41.28
N PHE A 24 2.17 40.92 -40.75
CA PHE A 24 3.11 40.50 -39.71
C PHE A 24 2.40 40.16 -38.40
N LEU A 25 1.47 41.01 -37.95
CA LEU A 25 0.72 40.80 -36.71
C LEU A 25 -0.18 39.57 -36.76
N THR A 26 -0.89 39.34 -37.87
CA THR A 26 -1.71 38.13 -38.03
C THR A 26 -0.87 36.87 -38.04
N LEU A 27 0.28 36.87 -38.75
CA LEU A 27 1.18 35.74 -38.75
C LEU A 27 1.68 35.43 -37.34
N ALA A 28 2.11 36.46 -36.59
CA ALA A 28 2.61 36.31 -35.22
C ALA A 28 1.53 35.75 -34.27
N ILE A 29 0.29 36.21 -34.37
CA ILE A 29 -0.83 35.69 -33.55
C ILE A 29 -1.11 34.22 -33.89
N VAL A 30 -1.10 33.85 -35.17
CA VAL A 30 -1.32 32.47 -35.60
C VAL A 30 -0.22 31.55 -35.11
N THR A 31 1.05 31.96 -35.16
CA THR A 31 2.14 31.17 -34.58
C THR A 31 2.00 31.05 -33.06
N LEU A 32 1.66 32.13 -32.37
CA LEU A 32 1.50 32.11 -30.91
C LEU A 32 0.36 31.18 -30.47
N LEU A 33 -0.78 31.23 -31.17
CA LEU A 33 -1.92 30.36 -30.93
C LEU A 33 -1.64 28.91 -31.34
N SER A 34 -0.85 28.68 -32.39
CA SER A 34 -0.46 27.33 -32.81
C SER A 34 0.50 26.70 -31.80
N VAL A 35 1.49 27.44 -31.30
CA VAL A 35 2.43 26.94 -30.30
C VAL A 35 1.73 26.74 -28.94
N GLY A 36 0.88 27.68 -28.53
CA GLY A 36 0.10 27.56 -27.30
C GLY A 36 -0.94 26.45 -27.37
N GLY A 37 -1.74 26.38 -28.44
CA GLY A 37 -2.81 25.40 -28.60
C GLY A 37 -2.32 23.98 -28.87
N LEU A 38 -1.29 23.80 -29.69
CA LEU A 38 -0.73 22.48 -30.00
C LEU A 38 0.27 21.98 -28.95
N GLY A 39 0.88 22.88 -28.17
CA GLY A 39 1.87 22.52 -27.15
C GLY A 39 1.26 21.99 -25.85
N ILE A 40 0.02 22.37 -25.51
CA ILE A 40 -0.63 21.95 -24.26
C ILE A 40 -0.95 20.46 -24.25
N TRP A 41 -1.47 19.92 -25.35
CA TRP A 41 -1.85 18.51 -25.44
C TRP A 41 -0.70 17.51 -25.19
N PRO A 42 0.49 17.64 -25.84
CA PRO A 42 1.61 16.74 -25.57
C PRO A 42 2.17 16.92 -24.16
N VAL A 43 2.14 18.14 -23.59
CA VAL A 43 2.55 18.38 -22.20
C VAL A 43 1.59 17.70 -21.23
N GLU A 44 0.28 17.88 -21.40
CA GLU A 44 -0.74 17.23 -20.58
C GLU A 44 -0.64 15.71 -20.67
N LYS A 45 -0.45 15.17 -21.88
CA LYS A 45 -0.24 13.75 -22.11
C LYS A 45 1.02 13.26 -21.37
N GLN A 46 2.14 13.94 -21.53
CA GLN A 46 3.39 13.59 -20.86
C GLN A 46 3.27 13.65 -19.33
N MET A 47 2.56 14.65 -18.79
CA MET A 47 2.28 14.76 -17.36
C MET A 47 1.45 13.57 -16.87
N LYS A 48 0.39 13.19 -17.60
CA LYS A 48 -0.45 12.03 -17.28
C LYS A 48 0.34 10.73 -17.34
N GLU A 49 1.15 10.53 -18.38
CA GLU A 49 1.99 9.34 -18.54
C GLU A 49 3.05 9.25 -17.44
N ASN A 50 3.71 10.35 -17.11
CA ASN A 50 4.69 10.41 -16.03
C ASN A 50 4.04 10.14 -14.67
N LEU A 51 2.88 10.74 -14.38
CA LEU A 51 2.14 10.47 -13.15
C LEU A 51 1.71 9.01 -13.06
N ALA A 52 1.18 8.43 -14.13
CA ALA A 52 0.79 7.02 -14.17
C ALA A 52 1.99 6.10 -13.94
N ALA A 53 3.15 6.41 -14.55
CA ALA A 53 4.38 5.67 -14.34
C ALA A 53 4.85 5.75 -12.88
N GLN A 54 4.83 6.94 -12.27
CA GLN A 54 5.19 7.13 -10.86
C GLN A 54 4.25 6.39 -9.92
N LEU A 55 2.93 6.48 -10.12
CA LEU A 55 1.95 5.74 -9.32
C LEU A 55 2.16 4.23 -9.42
N LYS A 56 2.48 3.72 -10.60
CA LYS A 56 2.76 2.29 -10.80
C LYS A 56 4.02 1.86 -10.05
N ILE A 57 5.07 2.66 -10.08
CA ILE A 57 6.31 2.39 -9.32
C ILE A 57 6.02 2.37 -7.82
N VAL A 58 5.30 3.37 -7.30
CA VAL A 58 4.93 3.45 -5.88
C VAL A 58 4.05 2.27 -5.48
N LEU A 59 3.05 1.92 -6.28
CA LEU A 59 2.18 0.77 -6.03
C LEU A 59 2.98 -0.53 -5.99
N SER A 60 3.83 -0.78 -6.98
CA SER A 60 4.68 -1.98 -7.01
C SER A 60 5.62 -2.05 -5.81
N GLY A 61 6.23 -0.92 -5.41
CA GLY A 61 7.07 -0.85 -4.22
C GLY A 61 6.30 -1.12 -2.93
N ASN A 62 5.09 -0.58 -2.79
CA ASN A 62 4.23 -0.80 -1.63
C ASN A 62 3.75 -2.26 -1.54
N LEU A 63 3.34 -2.86 -2.68
CA LEU A 63 2.93 -4.26 -2.72
C LEU A 63 4.05 -5.20 -2.31
N GLU A 64 5.27 -4.95 -2.79
CA GLU A 64 6.43 -5.75 -2.42
C GLU A 64 6.79 -5.57 -0.94
N SER A 65 6.72 -4.34 -0.43
CA SER A 65 6.94 -4.07 1.00
C SER A 65 5.93 -4.79 1.88
N LEU A 66 4.65 -4.79 1.50
CA LEU A 66 3.60 -5.52 2.21
C LEU A 66 3.80 -7.05 2.12
N ARG A 67 4.24 -7.56 0.97
CA ARG A 67 4.55 -8.99 0.79
C ARG A 67 5.66 -9.42 1.74
N VAL A 68 6.78 -8.70 1.75
CA VAL A 68 7.93 -8.98 2.62
C VAL A 68 7.53 -8.86 4.10
N TRP A 69 6.77 -7.82 4.46
CA TRP A 69 6.25 -7.67 5.82
C TRP A 69 5.35 -8.84 6.23
N ALA A 70 4.46 -9.29 5.35
CA ALA A 70 3.54 -10.39 5.63
C ALA A 70 4.30 -11.73 5.78
N GLU A 71 5.30 -11.99 4.94
CA GLU A 71 6.16 -13.17 5.04
C GLU A 71 6.98 -13.17 6.33
N GLY A 72 7.61 -12.05 6.66
CA GLY A 72 8.37 -11.90 7.91
C GLY A 72 7.48 -12.09 9.14
N THR A 73 6.32 -11.43 9.16
CA THR A 73 5.35 -11.52 10.27
C THR A 73 4.85 -12.96 10.49
N LYS A 74 4.62 -13.72 9.41
CA LYS A 74 4.26 -15.14 9.53
C LYS A 74 5.37 -15.96 10.15
N LEU A 75 6.61 -15.76 9.70
CA LEU A 75 7.77 -16.47 10.26
C LEU A 75 7.94 -16.15 11.74
N ASP A 76 7.80 -14.88 12.14
CA ASP A 76 7.90 -14.48 13.54
C ASP A 76 6.82 -15.17 14.40
N ALA A 77 5.56 -15.17 13.96
CA ALA A 77 4.47 -15.85 14.65
C ALA A 77 4.70 -17.36 14.74
N GLN A 78 5.15 -17.99 13.65
CA GLN A 78 5.44 -19.41 13.59
C GLN A 78 6.59 -19.79 14.53
N VAL A 79 7.68 -19.02 14.54
CA VAL A 79 8.82 -19.27 15.44
C VAL A 79 8.40 -19.13 16.90
N LEU A 80 7.61 -18.10 17.24
CA LEU A 80 7.15 -17.87 18.60
C LEU A 80 6.27 -19.02 19.12
N VAL A 81 5.26 -19.43 18.37
CA VAL A 81 4.34 -20.49 18.79
C VAL A 81 5.03 -21.85 18.90
N ASN A 82 6.06 -22.10 18.08
CA ASN A 82 6.82 -23.36 18.11
C ASN A 82 7.91 -23.41 19.19
N GLN A 83 8.11 -22.36 19.99
CA GLN A 83 9.02 -22.45 21.14
C GLN A 83 8.45 -23.46 22.16
N PRO A 84 9.22 -24.47 22.62
CA PRO A 84 8.68 -25.57 23.41
C PRO A 84 7.88 -25.14 24.64
N VAL A 85 8.35 -24.10 25.34
CA VAL A 85 7.68 -23.60 26.56
C VAL A 85 6.38 -22.88 26.23
N ILE A 86 6.35 -22.10 25.15
CA ILE A 86 5.13 -21.42 24.68
C ILE A 86 4.11 -22.45 24.21
N HIS A 87 4.54 -23.39 23.38
CA HIS A 87 3.70 -24.47 22.88
C HIS A 87 3.08 -25.27 24.02
N GLN A 88 3.86 -25.66 25.02
CA GLN A 88 3.34 -26.39 26.17
C GLN A 88 2.30 -25.60 26.96
N SER A 89 2.54 -24.31 27.23
CA SER A 89 1.56 -23.46 27.92
C SER A 89 0.28 -23.24 27.10
N LEU A 90 0.38 -23.17 25.77
CA LEU A 90 -0.80 -23.10 24.90
C LEU A 90 -1.63 -24.38 24.98
N ILE A 91 -0.99 -25.56 24.93
CA ILE A 91 -1.67 -26.85 25.07
C ILE A 91 -2.37 -26.96 26.43
N SER A 92 -1.68 -26.66 27.52
CA SER A 92 -2.28 -26.71 28.87
C SER A 92 -3.48 -25.76 29.02
N LEU A 93 -3.42 -24.57 28.40
CA LEU A 93 -4.54 -23.63 28.39
C LEU A 93 -5.75 -24.17 27.62
N LEU A 94 -5.51 -24.80 26.46
CA LEU A 94 -6.56 -25.44 25.65
C LEU A 94 -7.17 -26.67 26.34
N GLU A 95 -6.37 -27.47 27.04
CA GLU A 95 -6.85 -28.62 27.82
C GLU A 95 -7.74 -28.17 28.99
N MET A 96 -7.37 -27.11 29.71
CA MET A 96 -8.22 -26.53 30.75
C MET A 96 -9.56 -26.04 30.20
N ALA A 97 -9.57 -25.42 29.03
CA ALA A 97 -10.78 -24.91 28.41
C ALA A 97 -11.76 -26.01 27.94
N GLN A 98 -11.26 -27.22 27.67
CA GLN A 98 -12.11 -28.36 27.29
C GLN A 98 -12.82 -29.01 28.49
N SER A 99 -12.35 -28.77 29.71
CA SER A 99 -13.00 -29.29 30.90
C SER A 99 -14.27 -28.48 31.21
N GLU A 100 -15.44 -29.08 30.98
CA GLU A 100 -16.77 -28.45 31.20
C GLU A 100 -16.97 -27.89 32.63
N ALA A 101 -16.15 -28.31 33.60
CA ALA A 101 -16.17 -27.81 34.96
C ALA A 101 -15.50 -26.44 35.16
N ILE A 102 -14.88 -25.86 34.12
CA ILE A 102 -14.00 -24.69 34.23
C ILE A 102 -14.63 -23.47 33.55
N GLY A 103 -15.09 -22.51 34.35
CA GLY A 103 -15.63 -21.24 33.86
C GLY A 103 -14.53 -20.27 33.38
N PRO A 104 -14.89 -19.20 32.64
CA PRO A 104 -13.94 -18.24 32.08
C PRO A 104 -13.01 -17.59 33.11
N ASP A 105 -13.49 -17.41 34.36
CA ASP A 105 -12.69 -16.83 35.44
C ASP A 105 -11.48 -17.69 35.81
N VAL A 106 -11.60 -19.02 35.72
CA VAL A 106 -10.48 -19.91 36.00
C VAL A 106 -9.40 -19.78 34.94
N LEU A 107 -9.79 -19.63 33.65
CA LEU A 107 -8.85 -19.37 32.56
C LEU A 107 -8.13 -18.03 32.75
N ARG A 108 -8.87 -16.98 33.11
CA ARG A 108 -8.34 -15.61 33.34
C ARG A 108 -7.25 -15.56 34.41
N TYR A 109 -7.42 -16.32 35.49
CA TYR A 109 -6.49 -16.36 36.62
C TYR A 109 -5.55 -17.56 36.61
N SER A 110 -5.49 -18.31 35.49
CA SER A 110 -4.60 -19.46 35.36
C SER A 110 -3.13 -19.07 35.35
N VAL A 111 -2.28 -19.98 35.85
CA VAL A 111 -0.82 -19.79 35.88
C VAL A 111 -0.28 -19.78 34.45
N GLU A 112 -0.84 -20.62 33.59
CA GLU A 112 -0.54 -20.79 32.18
C GLU A 112 -0.75 -19.48 31.43
N LEU A 113 -1.93 -18.86 31.57
CA LEU A 113 -2.23 -17.59 30.92
C LEU A 113 -1.38 -16.44 31.48
N SER A 114 -1.17 -16.39 32.80
CA SER A 114 -0.30 -15.38 33.42
C SER A 114 1.13 -15.44 32.87
N TRP A 115 1.67 -16.66 32.72
CA TRP A 115 2.97 -16.88 32.11
C TRP A 115 2.97 -16.49 30.62
N LEU A 116 1.97 -16.90 29.84
CA LEU A 116 1.84 -16.54 28.43
C LEU A 116 1.76 -15.02 28.23
N ARG A 117 1.00 -14.30 29.07
CA ARG A 117 0.93 -12.83 29.03
C ARG A 117 2.29 -12.17 29.25
N LYS A 118 3.10 -12.71 30.16
CA LYS A 118 4.45 -12.21 30.40
C LYS A 118 5.37 -12.50 29.21
N SER A 119 5.37 -13.74 28.73
CA SER A 119 6.25 -14.22 27.67
C SER A 119 5.89 -13.63 26.31
N LEU A 120 4.65 -13.85 25.85
CA LEU A 120 4.15 -13.32 24.59
C LEU A 120 3.95 -11.81 24.65
N GLY A 121 3.60 -11.23 25.79
CA GLY A 121 3.51 -9.76 25.92
C GLY A 121 4.86 -9.07 25.72
N MET A 122 5.97 -9.69 26.14
CA MET A 122 7.31 -9.20 25.82
C MET A 122 7.60 -9.35 24.33
N ALA A 123 7.29 -10.50 23.74
CA ALA A 123 7.43 -10.72 22.29
C ALA A 123 6.62 -9.70 21.48
N CYS A 124 5.36 -9.43 21.85
CA CYS A 124 4.53 -8.42 21.20
C CYS A 124 5.21 -7.06 21.16
N LYS A 125 5.83 -6.62 22.26
CA LYS A 125 6.59 -5.36 22.30
C LYS A 125 7.83 -5.39 21.40
N THR A 126 8.56 -6.51 21.37
CA THR A 126 9.78 -6.67 20.58
C THR A 126 9.51 -6.71 19.07
N TYR A 127 8.48 -7.45 18.66
CA TYR A 127 8.13 -7.66 17.25
C TYR A 127 7.09 -6.67 16.71
N GLY A 128 6.57 -5.78 17.56
CA GLY A 128 5.58 -4.78 17.16
C GLY A 128 4.15 -5.30 17.02
N PHE A 129 3.82 -6.45 17.62
CA PHE A 129 2.43 -6.93 17.68
C PHE A 129 1.63 -6.16 18.72
N ILE A 130 0.37 -5.86 18.40
CA ILE A 130 -0.54 -5.17 19.32
C ILE A 130 -1.00 -6.06 20.49
N GLY A 131 -0.91 -7.39 20.33
CA GLY A 131 -1.30 -8.37 21.33
C GLY A 131 -1.36 -9.78 20.75
N PHE A 132 -1.93 -10.69 21.53
CA PHE A 132 -2.21 -12.06 21.10
C PHE A 132 -3.58 -12.50 21.63
N VAL A 133 -4.17 -13.46 20.92
CA VAL A 133 -5.38 -14.19 21.29
C VAL A 133 -5.14 -15.66 20.98
N VAL A 134 -5.66 -16.55 21.83
CA VAL A 134 -5.66 -18.00 21.70
C VAL A 134 -7.11 -18.44 21.71
N PHE A 135 -7.52 -19.18 20.69
CA PHE A 135 -8.87 -19.70 20.56
C PHE A 135 -8.84 -21.21 20.33
N ASP A 136 -9.90 -21.89 20.77
CA ASP A 136 -10.10 -23.32 20.53
C ASP A 136 -10.78 -23.57 19.17
N THR A 137 -11.07 -24.84 18.88
CA THR A 137 -11.79 -25.24 17.66
C THR A 137 -13.27 -24.79 17.66
N SER A 138 -13.81 -24.39 18.81
CA SER A 138 -15.14 -23.80 18.98
C SER A 138 -15.18 -22.28 18.79
N ALA A 139 -14.05 -21.66 18.44
CA ALA A 139 -13.84 -20.21 18.40
C ALA A 139 -13.99 -19.53 19.78
N LEU A 140 -13.94 -20.30 20.87
CA LEU A 140 -13.87 -19.77 22.22
C LEU A 140 -12.47 -19.20 22.44
N GLU A 141 -12.41 -17.94 22.83
CA GLU A 141 -11.17 -17.28 23.20
C GLU A 141 -10.77 -17.70 24.61
N VAL A 142 -9.72 -18.52 24.71
CA VAL A 142 -9.26 -19.15 25.96
C VAL A 142 -8.10 -18.39 26.59
N GLY A 143 -7.43 -17.53 25.83
CA GLY A 143 -6.33 -16.70 26.31
C GLY A 143 -6.16 -15.47 25.47
N ALA A 144 -5.78 -14.36 26.10
CA ALA A 144 -5.45 -13.13 25.38
C ALA A 144 -4.51 -12.27 26.24
N LEU A 145 -3.86 -11.31 25.58
CA LEU A 145 -3.10 -10.28 26.29
C LEU A 145 -4.00 -9.45 27.22
N LEU A 146 -5.22 -9.17 26.77
CA LEU A 146 -6.24 -8.43 27.52
C LEU A 146 -7.23 -9.37 28.22
N GLU A 147 -7.92 -8.89 29.24
CA GLU A 147 -8.90 -9.69 29.99
C GLU A 147 -10.24 -9.83 29.25
N LYS A 148 -10.69 -8.75 28.61
CA LYS A 148 -12.01 -8.64 27.98
C LYS A 148 -12.34 -9.79 27.01
N PRO A 149 -11.44 -10.23 26.11
CA PRO A 149 -11.78 -11.21 25.09
C PRO A 149 -11.96 -12.64 25.65
N ILE A 150 -11.45 -12.95 26.84
CA ILE A 150 -11.48 -14.31 27.37
C ILE A 150 -12.90 -14.75 27.72
N GLY A 151 -13.31 -15.88 27.17
CA GLY A 151 -14.64 -16.47 27.31
C GLY A 151 -15.64 -16.03 26.24
N THR A 152 -15.22 -15.20 25.28
CA THR A 152 -16.07 -14.77 24.16
C THR A 152 -15.81 -15.62 22.91
N ARG A 153 -16.62 -15.38 21.87
CA ARG A 153 -16.43 -15.93 20.51
C ARG A 153 -16.49 -14.78 19.51
N GLU A 154 -15.71 -13.73 19.74
CA GLU A 154 -15.72 -12.54 18.86
C GLU A 154 -15.06 -12.85 17.50
N LEU A 155 -14.00 -13.68 17.50
CA LEU A 155 -13.39 -14.23 16.29
C LEU A 155 -14.24 -15.38 15.74
N ASP A 156 -15.37 -15.04 15.13
CA ASP A 156 -16.33 -16.01 14.63
C ASP A 156 -15.80 -16.82 13.43
N ARG A 157 -16.36 -18.01 13.25
CA ARG A 157 -15.96 -19.00 12.25
C ARG A 157 -16.19 -18.53 10.81
N HIS A 158 -16.81 -17.39 10.54
CA HIS A 158 -16.98 -16.92 9.16
C HIS A 158 -15.69 -16.34 8.56
N PHE A 159 -14.67 -16.05 9.38
CA PHE A 159 -13.39 -15.55 8.88
C PHE A 159 -12.52 -16.68 8.29
N ASP A 160 -12.05 -16.50 7.06
CA ASP A 160 -11.16 -17.47 6.37
C ASP A 160 -9.90 -17.81 7.18
N PHE A 161 -9.32 -16.82 7.86
CA PHE A 161 -8.09 -17.03 8.62
C PHE A 161 -8.28 -18.03 9.77
N PHE A 162 -9.48 -18.10 10.37
CA PHE A 162 -9.78 -19.04 11.45
C PHE A 162 -9.64 -20.48 10.97
N TYR A 163 -10.33 -20.84 9.88
CA TYR A 163 -10.28 -22.20 9.32
C TYR A 163 -8.88 -22.60 8.87
N ARG A 164 -8.16 -21.69 8.23
CA ARG A 164 -6.79 -21.96 7.77
C ARG A 164 -5.84 -22.17 8.95
N SER A 165 -5.98 -21.36 9.99
CA SER A 165 -5.16 -21.49 11.21
C SER A 165 -5.41 -22.85 11.89
N LEU A 166 -6.67 -23.33 11.92
CA LEU A 166 -7.01 -24.66 12.44
C LEU A 166 -6.42 -25.81 11.61
N GLN A 167 -6.14 -25.59 10.32
CA GLN A 167 -5.45 -26.58 9.46
C GLN A 167 -3.93 -26.58 9.64
N GLY A 168 -3.41 -25.68 10.49
CA GLY A 168 -1.97 -25.52 10.74
C GLY A 168 -1.29 -24.45 9.87
N ASP A 169 -2.04 -23.69 9.06
CA ASP A 169 -1.47 -22.59 8.29
C ASP A 169 -1.12 -21.40 9.19
N THR A 170 0.02 -20.76 8.94
CA THR A 170 0.29 -19.42 9.46
C THR A 170 -0.13 -18.37 8.43
N VAL A 171 -1.15 -17.58 8.77
CA VAL A 171 -1.85 -16.70 7.83
C VAL A 171 -1.84 -15.23 8.25
N VAL A 172 -1.93 -14.34 7.27
CA VAL A 172 -2.21 -12.91 7.47
C VAL A 172 -3.57 -12.66 6.85
N SER A 173 -4.52 -12.17 7.65
CA SER A 173 -5.88 -11.88 7.20
C SER A 173 -5.99 -10.49 6.59
N GLN A 174 -7.08 -10.27 5.85
CA GLN A 174 -7.55 -8.91 5.60
C GLN A 174 -8.06 -8.30 6.92
N PRO A 175 -8.15 -6.96 7.01
CA PRO A 175 -8.79 -6.29 8.14
C PRO A 175 -10.22 -6.82 8.37
N PHE A 176 -10.60 -6.98 9.64
CA PHE A 176 -11.90 -7.49 10.09
C PHE A 176 -12.46 -6.64 11.24
#